data_AF-A0A9R1XPT4-F1
#
_entry.id   AF-A0A9R1XPT4-F1
#
_cell.length_a   1.000
_cell.length_b   1.000
_cell.length_c   1.000
_cell.angle_alpha   90.00
_cell.angle_beta   90.00
_cell.angle_gamma   90.00
#
_symmetry.space_group_name_H-M   'P 1'
#
loop_
_entity.id
_entity.type
_entity.pdbx_description
1 polymer ?
#
loop_
_entity_poly.entity_id
_entity_poly.type
_entity_poly.pdbx_seq_one_letter_code
_entity_poly.pdbx_strand_id
1 'polypeptide(L)'
;MAASRRLRDLQSQPGNKICVDCSQKNPQWASVSYGIFMCLECSGKHRGLGVHISFVRSVTMDSWSEIQLRKMESGGNEKLNNFLSEYGIPKETDIIAKYNSNGASVYRDRIQALAEGKQWRDPPVVKESPIKGGSTKKPPMPGGGGAKIYG
;
A
#
# COMPACT_ATOMS: atom_id res chain seq x y z
N MET A 1 18.10 17.72 -9.31
CA MET A 1 18.02 17.66 -7.83
C MET A 1 18.44 16.28 -7.35
N ALA A 2 18.97 16.16 -6.12
CA ALA A 2 19.48 14.89 -5.57
C ALA A 2 18.40 13.79 -5.48
N ALA A 3 17.16 14.16 -5.17
CA ALA A 3 16.02 13.24 -5.11
C ALA A 3 15.76 12.52 -6.45
N SER A 4 15.76 13.26 -7.56
CA SER A 4 15.53 12.71 -8.91
C SER A 4 16.58 11.66 -9.29
N ARG A 5 17.83 11.85 -8.85
CA ARG A 5 18.91 10.87 -9.11
C ARG A 5 18.67 9.57 -8.33
N ARG A 6 18.40 9.67 -7.03
CA ARG A 6 18.13 8.49 -6.17
C ARG A 6 16.95 7.67 -6.68
N LEU A 7 15.83 8.32 -7.01
CA LEU A 7 14.66 7.62 -7.54
C LEU A 7 14.94 6.96 -8.90
N ARG A 8 15.74 7.60 -9.77
CA ARG A 8 16.15 7.03 -11.05
C ARG A 8 17.04 5.81 -10.87
N ASP A 9 17.98 5.86 -9.92
CA ASP A 9 18.84 4.74 -9.56
C ASP A 9 17.99 3.55 -9.07
N LEU A 10 16.96 3.81 -8.25
CA LEU A 10 15.99 2.78 -7.83
C LEU A 10 15.16 2.23 -9.00
N GLN A 11 14.63 3.07 -9.90
CA GLN A 11 13.88 2.64 -11.09
C GLN A 11 14.72 1.82 -12.07
N SER A 12 16.05 1.97 -12.04
CA SER A 12 16.96 1.19 -12.89
C SER A 12 17.07 -0.28 -12.48
N GLN A 13 16.69 -0.61 -11.24
CA GLN A 13 16.70 -1.97 -10.73
C GLN A 13 15.67 -2.85 -11.46
N PRO A 14 16.01 -4.10 -11.83
CA PRO A 14 15.15 -4.95 -12.65
C PRO A 14 13.70 -5.07 -12.16
N GLY A 15 13.49 -5.33 -10.87
CA GLY A 15 12.15 -5.46 -10.28
C GLY A 15 11.31 -4.19 -10.34
N ASN A 16 11.93 -3.01 -10.40
CA ASN A 16 11.23 -1.71 -10.41
C ASN A 16 10.89 -1.23 -11.83
N LYS A 17 11.33 -1.93 -12.88
CA LYS A 17 11.02 -1.59 -14.28
C LYS A 17 9.59 -1.92 -14.70
N ILE A 18 8.90 -2.72 -13.90
CA ILE A 18 7.52 -3.17 -14.13
C ILE A 18 6.67 -2.74 -12.94
N CYS A 19 5.45 -2.30 -13.20
CA CYS A 19 4.47 -1.97 -12.19
C CYS A 19 4.35 -3.10 -11.16
N VAL A 20 4.29 -2.72 -9.88
CA VAL A 20 4.18 -3.67 -8.78
C VAL A 20 2.89 -4.50 -8.80
N ASP A 21 1.80 -3.98 -9.37
CA ASP A 21 0.48 -4.66 -9.39
C ASP A 21 0.04 -5.15 -10.77
N CYS A 22 0.69 -4.70 -11.86
CA CYS A 22 0.32 -5.12 -13.22
C CYS A 22 1.56 -5.32 -14.10
N SER A 23 1.37 -5.47 -15.41
CA SER A 23 2.47 -5.75 -16.35
C SER A 23 2.96 -4.50 -17.12
N GLN A 24 2.45 -3.31 -16.77
CA GLN A 24 2.87 -2.05 -17.38
C GLN A 24 4.34 -1.76 -17.05
N LYS A 25 5.11 -1.35 -18.06
CA LYS A 25 6.53 -1.02 -17.93
C LYS A 25 6.74 0.44 -17.55
N ASN A 26 7.94 0.77 -17.09
CA ASN A 26 8.40 2.13 -16.78
C ASN A 26 7.46 2.90 -15.83
N PRO A 27 7.14 2.34 -14.65
CA PRO A 27 6.24 2.99 -13.69
C PRO A 27 6.76 4.39 -13.27
N GLN A 28 5.93 5.42 -13.44
CA GLN A 28 6.27 6.83 -13.13
C GLN A 28 5.63 7.34 -11.83
N TRP A 29 4.93 6.47 -11.11
CA TRP A 29 4.31 6.74 -9.82
C TRP A 29 4.89 5.81 -8.77
N ALA A 30 4.76 6.19 -7.52
CA ALA A 30 5.24 5.42 -6.39
C ALA A 30 4.27 5.48 -5.22
N SER A 31 4.23 4.42 -4.42
CA SER A 31 3.65 4.46 -3.09
C SER A 31 4.77 4.48 -2.07
N VAL A 32 4.92 5.63 -1.42
CA VAL A 32 5.93 5.85 -0.39
C VAL A 32 5.73 4.91 0.79
N SER A 33 4.49 4.60 1.15
CA SER A 33 4.15 3.72 2.29
C SER A 33 4.80 2.34 2.20
N TYR A 34 5.06 1.85 0.98
CA TYR A 34 5.63 0.53 0.71
C TYR A 34 6.99 0.62 0.01
N GLY A 35 7.44 1.81 -0.38
CA GLY A 35 8.66 1.95 -1.17
C GLY A 35 8.58 1.29 -2.55
N ILE A 36 7.45 1.35 -3.24
CA ILE A 36 7.19 0.65 -4.52
C ILE A 36 6.85 1.61 -5.66
N PHE A 37 7.08 1.17 -6.89
CA PHE A 37 6.75 1.87 -8.13
C PHE A 37 5.56 1.23 -8.86
N MET A 38 4.66 2.07 -9.38
CA MET A 38 3.45 1.68 -10.08
C MET A 38 3.15 2.56 -11.31
N CYS A 39 2.31 2.06 -12.22
CA CYS A 39 1.85 2.84 -13.36
C CYS A 39 0.79 3.88 -12.95
N LEU A 40 0.44 4.79 -13.88
CA LEU A 40 -0.57 5.82 -13.64
C LEU A 40 -1.93 5.24 -13.25
N GLU A 41 -2.38 4.17 -13.91
CA GLU A 41 -3.69 3.57 -13.65
C GLU A 41 -3.76 2.95 -12.23
N CYS A 42 -2.75 2.15 -11.86
CA CYS A 42 -2.65 1.60 -10.50
C CYS A 42 -2.55 2.70 -9.44
N SER A 43 -1.87 3.82 -9.75
CA SER A 43 -1.81 4.97 -8.84
C SER A 43 -3.18 5.56 -8.54
N GLY A 44 -4.12 5.56 -9.49
CA GLY A 44 -5.50 5.95 -9.27
C GLY A 44 -6.22 5.03 -8.28
N LYS A 45 -6.05 3.72 -8.45
CA LYS A 45 -6.62 2.70 -7.55
C LYS A 45 -6.05 2.82 -6.13
N HIS A 46 -4.74 3.02 -6.01
CA HIS A 46 -4.06 3.26 -4.73
C HIS A 46 -4.57 4.51 -4.00
N ARG A 47 -4.86 5.60 -4.72
CA ARG A 47 -5.44 6.81 -4.12
C ARG A 47 -6.81 6.51 -3.48
N GLY A 48 -7.60 5.62 -4.07
CA GLY A 48 -8.88 5.17 -3.52
C GLY A 48 -8.79 4.44 -2.18
N LEU A 49 -7.62 3.89 -1.84
CA LEU A 49 -7.38 3.24 -0.54
C LEU A 49 -7.25 4.26 0.61
N GLY A 50 -6.93 5.52 0.29
CA GLY A 50 -6.65 6.55 1.27
C GLY A 50 -5.18 6.62 1.70
N VAL A 51 -4.77 7.81 2.15
CA VAL A 51 -3.36 8.16 2.40
C VAL A 51 -2.69 7.36 3.52
N HIS A 52 -3.49 6.84 4.46
CA HIS A 52 -3.02 6.02 5.58
C HIS A 52 -2.65 4.60 5.14
N ILE A 53 -3.22 4.11 4.03
CA ILE A 53 -2.86 2.83 3.41
C ILE A 53 -1.74 3.04 2.39
N SER A 54 -1.97 3.92 1.41
CA SER A 54 -1.01 4.18 0.34
C SER A 54 -0.83 5.67 0.10
N PHE A 55 0.37 6.15 0.42
CA PHE A 55 0.76 7.52 0.14
C PHE A 55 1.41 7.63 -1.24
N VAL A 56 0.62 8.05 -2.23
CA VAL A 56 1.00 8.08 -3.65
C VAL A 56 1.71 9.37 -4.03
N ARG A 57 2.82 9.26 -4.76
CA ARG A 57 3.60 10.38 -5.32
C ARG A 57 4.02 10.13 -6.77
N SER A 58 4.08 11.19 -7.56
CA SER A 58 4.75 11.19 -8.86
C SER A 58 6.26 11.18 -8.66
N VAL A 59 6.97 10.38 -9.44
CA VAL A 59 8.44 10.32 -9.37
C VAL A 59 9.09 11.63 -9.84
N THR A 60 8.49 12.31 -10.81
CA THR A 60 9.08 13.49 -11.46
C THR A 60 8.40 14.81 -11.12
N MET A 61 7.11 14.80 -10.80
CA MET A 61 6.32 16.03 -10.60
C MET A 61 6.21 16.45 -9.13
N ASP A 62 6.37 15.52 -8.20
CA ASP A 62 6.23 15.81 -6.77
C ASP A 62 7.58 16.15 -6.12
N SER A 63 7.51 16.95 -5.05
CA SER A 63 8.64 17.15 -4.14
C SER A 63 8.76 15.97 -3.16
N TRP A 64 9.99 15.56 -2.89
CA TRP A 64 10.31 14.42 -2.04
C TRP A 64 11.11 14.87 -0.82
N SER A 65 10.69 14.42 0.36
CA SER A 65 11.48 14.58 1.59
C SER A 65 12.45 13.42 1.80
N GLU A 66 13.46 13.65 2.64
CA GLU A 66 14.50 12.65 2.91
C GLU A 66 13.93 11.32 3.44
N ILE A 67 12.97 11.38 4.37
CA ILE A 67 12.33 10.18 4.91
C ILE A 67 11.56 9.40 3.84
N GLN A 68 10.97 10.08 2.85
CA GLN A 68 10.27 9.42 1.76
C GLN A 68 11.24 8.70 0.83
N LEU A 69 12.41 9.31 0.55
CA LEU A 69 13.46 8.67 -0.25
C LEU A 69 14.02 7.43 0.47
N ARG A 70 14.27 7.50 1.78
CA ARG A 70 14.71 6.34 2.57
C ARG A 70 13.70 5.20 2.59
N LYS A 71 12.40 5.51 2.60
CA LYS A 71 11.34 4.50 2.44
C LYS A 71 11.41 3.81 1.08
N MET A 72 11.61 4.58 0.00
CA MET A 72 11.80 4.01 -1.33
C MET A 72 13.04 3.11 -1.42
N GLU A 73 14.14 3.48 -0.76
CA GLU A 73 15.38 2.68 -0.69
C GLU A 73 15.21 1.40 0.14
N SER A 74 14.39 1.45 1.18
CA SER A 74 14.10 0.29 2.04
C SER A 74 13.18 -0.72 1.35
N GLY A 75 12.31 -0.25 0.44
CA GLY A 75 11.34 -1.06 -0.30
C GLY A 75 11.90 -1.66 -1.59
N GLY A 76 11.03 -1.70 -2.61
CA GLY A 76 11.26 -2.30 -3.92
C GLY A 76 10.13 -3.25 -4.31
N ASN A 77 9.77 -3.26 -5.59
CA ASN A 77 8.61 -4.00 -6.10
C ASN A 77 8.74 -5.51 -5.87
N GLU A 78 9.92 -6.06 -6.15
CA GLU A 78 10.20 -7.48 -5.96
C GLU A 78 10.17 -7.86 -4.48
N LYS A 79 10.74 -7.02 -3.59
CA LYS A 79 10.72 -7.25 -2.15
C LYS A 79 9.28 -7.32 -1.62
N LEU A 80 8.41 -6.41 -2.05
CA LEU A 80 7.00 -6.43 -1.64
C LEU A 80 6.31 -7.70 -2.14
N ASN A 81 6.41 -8.00 -3.43
CA ASN A 81 5.68 -9.15 -3.99
C ASN A 81 6.19 -10.48 -3.43
N ASN A 82 7.50 -10.62 -3.19
CA ASN A 82 8.05 -11.82 -2.54
C ASN A 82 7.53 -11.92 -1.10
N PHE A 83 7.59 -10.83 -0.34
CA PHE A 83 7.08 -10.81 1.04
C PHE A 83 5.59 -11.17 1.10
N LEU A 84 4.75 -10.57 0.26
CA LEU A 84 3.31 -10.86 0.25
C LEU A 84 3.00 -12.29 -0.22
N SER A 85 3.84 -12.88 -1.07
CA SER A 85 3.65 -14.27 -1.50
C SER A 85 3.79 -15.27 -0.35
N GLU A 86 4.63 -14.98 0.65
CA GLU A 86 4.74 -15.78 1.88
C GLU A 86 3.43 -15.78 2.69
N TYR A 87 2.68 -14.67 2.63
CA TYR A 87 1.34 -14.53 3.23
C TYR A 87 0.23 -15.17 2.37
N GLY A 88 0.58 -15.75 1.21
CA GLY A 88 -0.38 -16.29 0.25
C GLY A 88 -1.08 -15.25 -0.62
N ILE A 89 -0.49 -14.05 -0.74
CA ILE A 89 -1.04 -12.93 -1.50
C ILE A 89 -0.20 -12.75 -2.78
N PRO A 90 -0.61 -13.36 -3.91
CA PRO A 90 0.11 -13.23 -5.16
C PRO A 90 0.08 -11.80 -5.71
N LYS A 91 0.96 -11.51 -6.68
CA LYS A 91 1.04 -10.19 -7.32
C LYS A 91 -0.30 -9.78 -7.95
N GLU A 92 -0.99 -10.75 -8.53
CA GLU A 92 -2.22 -10.60 -9.31
C GLU A 92 -3.47 -10.38 -8.46
N THR A 93 -3.35 -10.43 -7.12
CA THR A 93 -4.44 -10.09 -6.21
C THR A 93 -4.91 -8.65 -6.47
N ASP A 94 -6.24 -8.46 -6.48
CA ASP A 94 -6.85 -7.14 -6.60
C ASP A 94 -6.25 -6.15 -5.58
N ILE A 95 -6.03 -4.90 -6.01
CA ILE A 95 -5.34 -3.87 -5.23
C ILE A 95 -6.06 -3.63 -3.89
N ILE A 96 -7.39 -3.59 -3.86
CA ILE A 96 -8.13 -3.34 -2.63
C ILE A 96 -7.92 -4.48 -1.64
N ALA A 97 -8.06 -5.73 -2.10
CA ALA A 97 -7.82 -6.90 -1.25
C ALA A 97 -6.35 -6.98 -0.78
N LYS A 98 -5.40 -6.79 -1.70
CA LYS A 98 -3.96 -6.89 -1.47
C LYS A 98 -3.50 -5.91 -0.39
N TYR A 99 -3.89 -4.65 -0.44
CA TYR A 99 -3.35 -3.62 0.46
C TYR A 99 -4.14 -3.41 1.76
N ASN A 100 -5.33 -4.00 1.87
CA ASN A 100 -6.07 -4.13 3.14
C ASN A 100 -5.69 -5.38 3.95
N SER A 101 -4.84 -6.24 3.38
CA SER A 101 -4.31 -7.42 4.07
C SER A 101 -3.44 -7.06 5.28
N ASN A 102 -3.36 -7.98 6.24
CA ASN A 102 -2.43 -7.94 7.34
C ASN A 102 -0.97 -7.95 6.84
N GLY A 103 -0.66 -8.78 5.84
CA GLY A 103 0.67 -8.82 5.22
C GLY A 103 1.11 -7.45 4.69
N ALA A 104 0.20 -6.71 4.03
CA ALA A 104 0.49 -5.35 3.60
C ALA A 104 0.69 -4.39 4.78
N SER A 105 -0.08 -4.52 5.87
CA SER A 105 0.14 -3.70 7.06
C SER A 105 1.50 -3.91 7.68
N VAL A 106 1.90 -5.17 7.88
CA VAL A 106 3.23 -5.55 8.40
C VAL A 106 4.33 -4.97 7.52
N TYR A 107 4.18 -5.03 6.20
CA TYR A 107 5.18 -4.46 5.30
C TYR A 107 5.27 -2.92 5.40
N ARG A 108 4.16 -2.20 5.61
CA ARG A 108 4.21 -0.75 5.84
C ARG A 108 5.02 -0.41 7.09
N ASP A 109 4.80 -1.14 8.17
CA ASP A 109 5.49 -0.93 9.44
C ASP A 109 6.99 -1.25 9.29
N ARG A 110 7.32 -2.32 8.56
CA ARG A 110 8.70 -2.64 8.15
C ARG A 110 9.37 -1.48 7.43
N ILE A 111 8.73 -0.93 6.40
CA ILE A 111 9.30 0.17 5.61
C ILE A 111 9.49 1.43 6.45
N GLN A 112 8.55 1.73 7.36
CA GLN A 112 8.70 2.84 8.31
C GLN A 112 9.92 2.63 9.21
N ALA A 113 10.02 1.47 9.86
CA ALA A 113 11.11 1.18 10.80
C ALA A 113 12.49 1.23 10.12
N LEU A 114 12.62 0.62 8.94
CA LEU A 114 13.88 0.61 8.18
C LEU A 114 14.29 2.01 7.71
N ALA A 115 13.35 2.83 7.25
CA ALA A 115 13.64 4.19 6.83
C ALA A 115 14.08 5.11 7.98
N GLU A 116 13.67 4.80 9.21
CA GLU A 116 14.10 5.44 10.45
C GLU A 116 15.41 4.88 11.00
N GLY A 117 15.98 3.84 10.37
CA GLY A 117 17.20 3.17 10.85
C GLY A 117 16.98 2.28 12.08
N LYS A 118 15.72 1.90 12.36
CA LYS A 118 15.38 0.99 13.46
C LYS A 118 15.55 -0.45 13.02
N GLN A 119 15.86 -1.34 13.97
CA GLN A 119 15.81 -2.77 13.72
C GLN A 119 14.35 -3.22 13.56
N TRP A 120 14.10 -4.07 12.57
CA TRP A 120 12.80 -4.67 12.32
C TRP A 120 12.90 -6.18 12.39
N ARG A 121 11.91 -6.82 13.02
CA ARG A 121 11.71 -8.26 12.98
C ARG A 121 10.30 -8.52 12.48
N ASP A 122 10.20 -9.24 11.37
CA ASP A 122 8.91 -9.61 10.82
C ASP A 122 8.16 -10.49 11.84
N PRO A 123 6.88 -10.20 12.15
CA PRO A 123 6.06 -11.08 12.95
C PRO A 123 5.86 -12.43 12.21
N PRO A 124 5.55 -13.52 12.94
CA PRO A 124 5.27 -14.80 12.30
C PRO A 124 4.18 -14.66 11.23
N VAL A 125 4.44 -15.23 10.05
CA VAL A 125 3.50 -15.18 8.92
C VAL A 125 2.25 -15.97 9.27
N VAL A 126 1.13 -15.27 9.45
CA VAL A 126 -0.19 -15.88 9.57
C VAL A 126 -0.85 -15.82 8.20
N LYS A 127 -0.99 -16.97 7.53
CA LYS A 127 -1.66 -17.06 6.23
C LYS A 127 -3.11 -16.59 6.36
N GLU A 128 -3.52 -15.67 5.50
CA GLU A 128 -4.87 -15.14 5.56
C GLU A 128 -5.89 -16.22 5.18
N SER A 129 -6.93 -16.38 5.99
CA SER A 129 -8.10 -17.15 5.57
C SER A 129 -8.83 -16.35 4.47
N PRO A 130 -9.41 -17.00 3.45
CA PRO A 130 -10.16 -16.29 2.42
C PRO A 130 -11.24 -15.44 3.10
N ILE A 131 -11.21 -14.13 2.90
CA ILE A 131 -12.24 -13.23 3.41
C ILE A 131 -13.56 -13.66 2.77
N LYS A 132 -14.41 -14.38 3.52
CA LYS A 132 -15.84 -14.48 3.18
C LYS A 132 -16.40 -13.07 3.21
N GLY A 133 -16.90 -12.62 2.07
CA GLY A 133 -17.36 -11.26 1.80
C GLY A 133 -18.04 -10.61 3.00
N GLY A 134 -17.54 -9.43 3.37
CA GLY A 134 -18.10 -8.63 4.44
C GLY A 134 -19.58 -8.36 4.19
N SER A 135 -20.43 -9.04 4.95
CA SER A 135 -21.82 -8.63 5.12
C SER A 135 -21.78 -7.34 5.91
N THR A 136 -22.06 -6.22 5.23
CA THR A 136 -22.38 -4.96 5.88
C THR A 136 -23.62 -5.18 6.74
N LYS A 137 -23.42 -5.43 8.04
CA LYS A 137 -24.52 -5.34 9.01
C LYS A 137 -24.92 -3.86 9.07
N LYS A 138 -25.93 -3.51 8.27
CA LYS A 138 -26.66 -2.24 8.37
C LYS A 138 -27.18 -2.12 9.81
N PRO A 139 -26.93 -1.02 10.54
CA PRO A 139 -27.49 -0.86 11.88
C PRO A 139 -29.03 -0.75 11.79
N PRO A 140 -29.78 -1.25 12.79
CA PRO A 140 -31.24 -1.15 12.79
C PRO A 140 -31.64 0.31 12.98
N MET A 141 -32.59 0.80 12.17
CA MET A 141 -33.24 2.08 12.43
C MET A 141 -34.10 1.97 13.70
N PRO A 142 -34.11 2.96 14.61
CA PRO A 142 -35.10 3.01 15.67
C PRO A 142 -36.46 3.38 15.07
N GLY A 143 -37.41 2.44 15.16
CA GLY A 143 -38.83 2.67 14.88
C GLY A 143 -39.46 3.60 15.91
N GLY A 144 -40.49 4.34 15.45
CA GLY A 144 -41.09 5.47 16.13
C GLY A 144 -41.82 5.16 17.44
N GLY A 145 -41.77 6.13 18.35
CA GLY A 145 -42.61 6.21 19.54
C GLY A 145 -43.59 7.37 19.38
N GLY A 146 -44.89 7.04 19.31
CA GLY A 146 -45.97 8.02 19.25
C GLY A 146 -46.15 8.78 20.55
N ALA A 147 -46.25 10.11 20.46
CA ALA A 147 -46.66 10.96 21.56
C ALA A 147 -48.19 10.96 21.67
N LYS A 148 -48.71 10.39 22.76
CA LYS A 148 -50.05 10.71 23.28
C LYS A 148 -49.91 11.91 24.20
N ILE A 149 -50.53 13.02 23.81
CA ILE A 149 -50.75 14.19 24.64
C ILE A 149 -52.15 14.07 25.27
N TYR A 150 -52.18 14.03 26.60
CA TYR A 150 -53.34 14.39 27.42
C TYR A 150 -52.88 15.54 28.32
N GLY A 151 -53.62 16.64 28.29
CA GLY A 151 -53.35 17.88 29.02
C GLY A 151 -54.01 19.05 28.32
#